data_AF-A0A812TU51-F1
#
_entry.id   AF-A0A812TU51-F1
#
_cell.length_a   1.000
_cell.length_b   1.000
_cell.length_c   1.000
_cell.angle_alpha   90.00
_cell.angle_beta   90.00
_cell.angle_gamma   90.00
#
_symmetry.space_group_name_H-M   'P 1'
#
loop_
_entity.id
_entity.type
_entity.pdbx_description
1 polymer ?
#
loop_
_entity_poly.entity_id
_entity_poly.type
_entity_poly.pdbx_seq_one_letter_code
_entity_poly.pdbx_strand_id
1 'polypeptide(L)'
;MSLGLREDPVALRSEASQTRCRQDFAAALTLVDIGEEPPTSPKPRRARKALPIRALEPSPDEAIAAVEAEREQWSDDSVLVASPYEYEADARETPFLREGRGFVVQAMKYSMFHSHEELWEEIENHRHRGQVQLFNEVLEEGRPRCLYFDLDGDAAYNRSHEIIVKLLHLFVRVFFRGDALGWNIEEPEPVVLTSCRPDKYSCHVLFPQIQFANFAHQNQYLPALLRLAQEATVELEGQGSRHILKHVLDGAVYKKLQLLRGPWACKLKGGQIDTATRLEPEEPYWGDNLTCFASYVQPDYALELPCMNEIAERNPLVGRILQDSADSSFVRREDTSIFSPDFQMQLGPKFLDLAGLTQLERYETCMELLQPERACDWWSWFRISGVTSTMLDKYHDNDVARQRIWDTHCRWSSQYPHYCEQENFEVVMKAQDRRTPGIKLLVEVLEHDYPGLEVRREAWPFQISRQSSRMAVNQMM
;
A
#
# COMPACT_ATOMS: atom_id res chain seq x y z
N MET A 1 -2.41 63.33 7.10
CA MET A 1 -1.37 62.49 6.47
C MET A 1 -0.63 61.76 7.57
N SER A 2 -0.25 60.50 7.31
CA SER A 2 0.36 59.50 8.21
C SER A 2 -0.60 58.78 9.16
N LEU A 3 -1.18 57.68 8.64
CA LEU A 3 -1.68 56.55 9.41
C LEU A 3 -0.54 55.53 9.52
N GLY A 4 -0.06 55.29 10.74
CA GLY A 4 0.93 54.26 11.04
C GLY A 4 0.25 52.91 11.19
N LEU A 5 0.61 51.95 10.33
CA LEU A 5 0.26 50.54 10.47
C LEU A 5 1.09 49.95 11.61
N ARG A 6 0.42 49.43 12.64
CA ARG A 6 1.04 48.55 13.63
C ARG A 6 1.02 47.14 13.06
N GLU A 7 2.20 46.56 12.89
CA GLU A 7 2.37 45.15 12.56
C GLU A 7 2.00 44.28 13.77
N ASP A 8 1.33 43.17 13.49
CA ASP A 8 0.78 42.24 14.46
C ASP A 8 1.89 41.35 15.06
N PRO A 9 2.14 41.39 16.39
CA PRO A 9 3.24 40.65 17.03
C PRO A 9 3.04 39.12 17.08
N VAL A 10 1.93 38.61 16.55
CA VAL A 10 1.61 37.16 16.51
C VAL A 10 2.30 36.46 15.34
N ALA A 11 2.49 37.14 14.20
CA ALA A 11 3.13 36.56 13.02
C ALA A 11 4.64 36.29 13.23
N LEU A 12 5.34 37.20 13.93
CA LEU A 12 6.78 37.10 14.18
C LEU A 12 7.18 36.00 15.19
N ARG A 13 6.25 35.55 16.05
CA ARG A 13 6.50 34.43 16.99
C ARG A 13 6.40 33.06 16.32
N SER A 14 5.62 32.95 15.24
CA SER A 14 5.46 31.72 14.46
C SER A 14 6.74 31.38 13.68
N GLU A 15 7.32 32.36 12.98
CA GLU A 15 8.55 32.14 12.19
C GLU A 15 9.79 31.87 13.05
N ALA A 16 9.92 32.52 14.20
CA ALA A 16 11.04 32.30 15.13
C ALA A 16 11.00 30.89 15.76
N SER A 17 9.80 30.37 16.05
CA SER A 17 9.62 29.01 16.57
C SER A 17 9.89 27.94 15.50
N GLN A 18 9.47 28.20 14.25
CA GLN A 18 9.76 27.33 13.10
C GLN A 18 11.25 27.25 12.76
N THR A 19 11.95 28.37 12.84
CA THR A 19 13.40 28.43 12.58
C THR A 19 14.18 27.66 13.66
N ARG A 20 13.76 27.77 14.92
CA ARG A 20 14.40 27.06 16.03
C ARG A 20 14.18 25.54 15.99
N CYS A 21 12.97 25.09 15.66
CA CYS A 21 12.69 23.65 15.53
C CYS A 21 13.43 23.01 14.32
N ARG A 22 13.57 23.74 13.21
CA ARG A 22 14.43 23.33 12.08
C ARG A 22 15.91 23.29 12.46
N GLN A 23 16.37 24.24 13.28
CA GLN A 23 17.75 24.26 13.80
C GLN A 23 18.01 23.12 14.80
N ASP A 24 17.05 22.78 15.66
CA ASP A 24 17.19 21.65 16.59
C ASP A 24 17.20 20.30 15.84
N PHE A 25 16.43 20.17 14.75
CA PHE A 25 16.44 19.00 13.88
C PHE A 25 17.72 18.90 13.02
N ALA A 26 18.20 20.02 12.48
CA ALA A 26 19.45 20.08 11.72
C ALA A 26 20.70 19.86 12.59
N ALA A 27 20.73 20.41 13.81
CA ALA A 27 21.85 20.26 14.74
C ALA A 27 22.07 18.81 15.20
N ALA A 28 20.99 18.02 15.29
CA ALA A 28 21.06 16.60 15.63
C ALA A 28 21.65 15.72 14.50
N LEU A 29 21.73 16.22 13.25
CA LEU A 29 22.11 15.45 12.07
C LEU A 29 23.56 15.70 11.58
N THR A 30 24.31 16.60 12.22
CA THR A 30 25.63 17.10 11.74
C THR A 30 26.86 16.20 12.01
N LEU A 31 26.71 14.89 12.24
CA LEU A 31 27.83 14.00 12.64
C LEU A 31 27.84 12.67 11.88
N VAL A 32 27.96 12.68 10.55
CA VAL A 32 28.32 11.46 9.80
C VAL A 32 29.13 11.83 8.55
N ASP A 33 30.44 11.56 8.57
CA ASP A 33 31.39 11.76 7.45
C ASP A 33 31.71 10.40 6.80
N ILE A 34 31.45 10.23 5.49
CA ILE A 34 31.78 8.99 4.75
C ILE A 34 32.17 9.29 3.30
N GLY A 35 33.36 8.80 2.92
CA GLY A 35 33.94 8.93 1.57
C GLY A 35 33.43 7.92 0.54
N GLU A 36 33.58 8.27 -0.75
CA GLU A 36 33.08 7.53 -1.91
C GLU A 36 34.20 6.86 -2.75
N GLU A 37 33.91 5.67 -3.31
CA GLU A 37 34.44 5.22 -4.62
C GLU A 37 33.42 4.28 -5.33
N PRO A 38 33.35 4.25 -6.68
CA PRO A 38 32.54 3.30 -7.47
C PRO A 38 33.42 2.28 -8.24
N PRO A 39 32.91 1.11 -8.67
CA PRO A 39 32.37 1.02 -10.04
C PRO A 39 31.32 -0.10 -10.31
N THR A 40 30.95 -0.17 -11.59
CA THR A 40 29.83 -0.83 -12.28
C THR A 40 30.19 -2.19 -12.90
N SER A 41 29.19 -3.07 -13.13
CA SER A 41 28.91 -3.76 -14.44
C SER A 41 27.88 -4.93 -14.32
N PRO A 42 27.18 -5.34 -15.41
CA PRO A 42 26.00 -6.23 -15.36
C PRO A 42 26.22 -7.62 -15.99
N LYS A 43 25.39 -8.63 -15.66
CA LYS A 43 25.31 -9.96 -16.34
C LYS A 43 23.92 -10.65 -16.27
N PRO A 44 23.66 -11.71 -17.10
CA PRO A 44 22.37 -11.95 -17.78
C PRO A 44 21.50 -13.11 -17.23
N ARG A 45 20.27 -13.22 -17.76
CA ARG A 45 19.20 -14.20 -17.40
C ARG A 45 19.23 -15.51 -18.22
N ARG A 46 18.80 -16.62 -17.57
CA ARG A 46 18.34 -17.87 -18.22
C ARG A 46 17.11 -18.45 -17.49
N ALA A 47 16.24 -19.11 -18.26
CA ALA A 47 14.92 -19.60 -17.87
C ALA A 47 14.93 -21.04 -17.29
N ARG A 48 13.86 -21.38 -16.54
CA ARG A 48 13.59 -22.72 -15.97
C ARG A 48 12.15 -23.18 -16.26
N LYS A 49 11.97 -24.51 -16.34
CA LYS A 49 10.70 -25.25 -16.50
C LYS A 49 10.18 -25.74 -15.14
N ALA A 50 8.85 -25.88 -15.01
CA ALA A 50 8.16 -26.45 -13.86
C ALA A 50 7.35 -27.73 -14.23
N LEU A 51 6.99 -28.51 -13.21
CA LEU A 51 6.17 -29.74 -13.22
C LEU A 51 4.98 -29.57 -12.25
N PRO A 52 3.81 -30.23 -12.46
CA PRO A 52 2.60 -29.97 -11.68
C PRO A 52 2.20 -31.10 -10.71
N ILE A 53 1.53 -30.74 -9.61
CA ILE A 53 0.62 -31.60 -8.81
C ILE A 53 -0.57 -30.72 -8.32
N ARG A 54 -1.81 -31.21 -8.42
CA ARG A 54 -3.07 -30.49 -8.09
C ARG A 54 -3.87 -31.17 -6.96
N ALA A 55 -4.34 -30.36 -6.01
CA ALA A 55 -5.56 -30.55 -5.22
C ALA A 55 -6.33 -29.22 -5.22
N LEU A 56 -7.66 -29.25 -5.09
CA LEU A 56 -8.52 -28.05 -5.03
C LEU A 56 -8.38 -27.39 -3.65
N GLU A 57 -8.01 -26.12 -3.62
CA GLU A 57 -7.74 -25.37 -2.39
C GLU A 57 -8.75 -24.22 -2.17
N PRO A 58 -9.06 -23.85 -0.90
CA PRO A 58 -10.06 -22.84 -0.56
C PRO A 58 -9.65 -21.41 -0.95
N SER A 59 -10.63 -20.53 -1.16
CA SER A 59 -10.40 -19.11 -1.45
C SER A 59 -9.84 -18.35 -0.23
N PRO A 60 -9.19 -17.18 -0.42
CA PRO A 60 -8.67 -16.39 0.70
C PRO A 60 -9.73 -16.01 1.74
N ASP A 61 -10.94 -15.65 1.30
CA ASP A 61 -12.05 -15.30 2.21
C ASP A 61 -12.57 -16.52 2.97
N GLU A 62 -12.59 -17.71 2.33
CA GLU A 62 -12.93 -18.97 3.01
C GLU A 62 -11.83 -19.41 3.98
N ALA A 63 -10.56 -19.18 3.65
CA ALA A 63 -9.45 -19.45 4.54
C ALA A 63 -9.47 -18.51 5.76
N ILE A 64 -9.75 -17.22 5.54
CA ILE A 64 -9.94 -16.25 6.63
C ILE A 64 -11.16 -16.61 7.47
N ALA A 65 -12.30 -16.96 6.87
CA ALA A 65 -13.50 -17.33 7.60
C ALA A 65 -13.34 -18.64 8.39
N ALA A 66 -12.59 -19.61 7.87
CA ALA A 66 -12.25 -20.84 8.60
C ALA A 66 -11.35 -20.55 9.81
N VAL A 67 -10.36 -19.67 9.62
CA VAL A 67 -9.49 -19.16 10.67
C VAL A 67 -10.32 -18.39 11.73
N GLU A 68 -11.22 -17.51 11.33
CA GLU A 68 -12.13 -16.79 12.24
C GLU A 68 -13.10 -17.72 12.97
N ALA A 69 -13.57 -18.80 12.34
CA ALA A 69 -14.43 -19.79 12.97
C ALA A 69 -13.72 -20.61 14.07
N GLU A 70 -12.39 -20.76 13.95
CA GLU A 70 -11.56 -21.41 14.97
C GLU A 70 -11.12 -20.44 16.09
N ARG A 71 -11.41 -19.14 15.95
CA ARG A 71 -10.93 -18.08 16.85
C ARG A 71 -11.33 -18.24 18.32
N GLU A 72 -12.44 -18.92 18.61
CA GLU A 72 -12.83 -19.22 20.00
C GLU A 72 -11.85 -20.17 20.73
N GLN A 73 -10.97 -20.86 19.99
CA GLN A 73 -9.97 -21.79 20.55
C GLN A 73 -8.58 -21.17 20.73
N TRP A 74 -8.40 -19.89 20.39
CA TRP A 74 -7.07 -19.28 20.34
C TRP A 74 -6.65 -18.72 21.70
N SER A 75 -5.41 -19.02 22.10
CA SER A 75 -4.74 -18.24 23.14
C SER A 75 -4.39 -16.86 22.62
N ASP A 76 -4.36 -15.87 23.52
CA ASP A 76 -3.90 -14.52 23.20
C ASP A 76 -2.44 -14.52 22.68
N ASP A 77 -1.65 -15.53 23.06
CA ASP A 77 -0.24 -15.71 22.69
C ASP A 77 -0.03 -16.39 21.32
N SER A 78 -1.08 -16.90 20.68
CA SER A 78 -0.97 -17.62 19.41
C SER A 78 -0.46 -16.72 18.28
N VAL A 79 0.29 -17.27 17.32
CA VAL A 79 0.85 -16.51 16.20
C VAL A 79 0.27 -17.01 14.88
N LEU A 80 -0.41 -16.14 14.15
CA LEU A 80 -0.92 -16.44 12.82
C LEU A 80 0.15 -16.15 11.75
N VAL A 81 0.39 -17.11 10.88
CA VAL A 81 1.39 -17.05 9.81
C VAL A 81 0.74 -17.35 8.47
N ALA A 82 1.03 -16.53 7.46
CA ALA A 82 0.66 -16.73 6.08
C ALA A 82 1.88 -17.15 5.25
N SER A 83 1.77 -18.27 4.55
CA SER A 83 2.77 -18.77 3.60
C SER A 83 2.23 -18.64 2.17
N PRO A 84 2.88 -17.85 1.30
CA PRO A 84 2.50 -17.78 -0.08
C PRO A 84 2.79 -19.10 -0.78
N TYR A 85 1.89 -19.50 -1.65
CA TYR A 85 2.09 -20.57 -2.60
C TYR A 85 1.53 -20.14 -3.96
N GLU A 86 1.95 -20.82 -5.00
CA GLU A 86 1.55 -20.52 -6.37
C GLU A 86 0.96 -21.77 -7.00
N TYR A 87 -0.19 -21.62 -7.66
CA TYR A 87 -0.87 -22.72 -8.35
C TYR A 87 -1.27 -22.31 -9.77
N GLU A 88 -1.28 -23.29 -10.67
CA GLU A 88 -1.81 -23.11 -12.02
C GLU A 88 -3.34 -23.22 -11.98
N ALA A 89 -4.01 -22.07 -12.00
CA ALA A 89 -5.46 -22.02 -12.11
C ALA A 89 -5.89 -22.55 -13.49
N ASP A 90 -6.92 -23.40 -13.51
CA ASP A 90 -7.50 -23.85 -14.77
C ASP A 90 -8.22 -22.68 -15.43
N ALA A 91 -7.88 -22.39 -16.70
CA ALA A 91 -8.62 -21.41 -17.49
C ALA A 91 -10.12 -21.77 -17.60
N ARG A 92 -10.48 -23.06 -17.39
CA ARG A 92 -11.87 -23.52 -17.38
C ARG A 92 -12.63 -23.18 -16.10
N GLU A 93 -11.95 -23.10 -14.95
CA GLU A 93 -12.56 -22.80 -13.65
C GLU A 93 -12.75 -21.30 -13.41
N THR A 94 -12.14 -20.47 -14.27
CA THR A 94 -12.28 -19.02 -14.24
C THR A 94 -12.90 -18.53 -15.55
N PRO A 95 -14.24 -18.57 -15.68
CA PRO A 95 -14.96 -18.40 -16.95
C PRO A 95 -14.76 -17.04 -17.65
N PHE A 96 -14.08 -16.09 -17.00
CA PHE A 96 -13.71 -14.78 -17.55
C PHE A 96 -12.30 -14.75 -18.18
N LEU A 97 -11.56 -15.86 -18.20
CA LEU A 97 -10.18 -15.94 -18.67
C LEU A 97 -10.06 -17.02 -19.77
N ARG A 98 -9.96 -16.62 -21.04
CA ARG A 98 -9.57 -17.48 -22.19
C ARG A 98 -8.50 -16.70 -22.96
N GLU A 99 -7.33 -17.24 -23.35
CA GLU A 99 -7.05 -18.55 -23.91
C GLU A 99 -5.71 -19.15 -23.43
N GLY A 100 -5.70 -20.45 -23.13
CA GLY A 100 -4.59 -21.37 -23.43
C GLY A 100 -3.27 -21.28 -22.63
N ARG A 101 -3.02 -20.24 -21.85
CA ARG A 101 -1.85 -20.19 -20.95
C ARG A 101 -2.34 -20.28 -19.51
N GLY A 102 -1.91 -21.33 -18.79
CA GLY A 102 -2.06 -21.38 -17.35
C GLY A 102 -1.42 -20.12 -16.76
N PHE A 103 -2.19 -19.34 -16.02
CA PHE A 103 -1.65 -18.23 -15.25
C PHE A 103 -1.36 -18.73 -13.84
N VAL A 104 -0.22 -18.31 -13.32
CA VAL A 104 0.19 -18.67 -11.97
C VAL A 104 -0.47 -17.70 -11.01
N VAL A 105 -1.39 -18.21 -10.19
CA VAL A 105 -2.05 -17.44 -9.14
C VAL A 105 -1.27 -17.64 -7.85
N GLN A 106 -0.97 -16.55 -7.18
CA GLN A 106 -0.44 -16.59 -5.82
C GLN A 106 -1.60 -16.54 -4.82
N ALA A 107 -1.61 -17.46 -3.88
CA ALA A 107 -2.53 -17.48 -2.74
C ALA A 107 -1.74 -17.63 -1.44
N MET A 108 -2.43 -17.48 -0.30
CA MET A 108 -1.85 -17.58 1.03
C MET A 108 -2.42 -18.79 1.75
N LYS A 109 -1.55 -19.63 2.28
CA LYS A 109 -1.90 -20.68 3.23
C LYS A 109 -1.66 -20.17 4.63
N TYR A 110 -2.69 -20.21 5.47
CA TYR A 110 -2.58 -19.78 6.87
C TYR A 110 -2.25 -20.96 7.77
N SER A 111 -1.45 -20.71 8.79
CA SER A 111 -1.04 -21.67 9.81
C SER A 111 -0.86 -20.93 11.12
N MET A 112 -0.98 -21.64 12.23
CA MET A 112 -0.96 -21.04 13.55
C MET A 112 0.01 -21.79 14.45
N PHE A 113 0.69 -21.02 15.29
CA PHE A 113 1.60 -21.48 16.33
C PHE A 113 1.04 -21.04 17.68
N HIS A 114 1.29 -21.79 18.75
CA HIS A 114 0.77 -21.48 20.08
C HIS A 114 1.50 -20.30 20.74
N SER A 115 2.73 -20.01 20.30
CA SER A 115 3.53 -18.88 20.76
C SER A 115 4.59 -18.48 19.74
N HIS A 116 5.22 -17.31 19.96
CA HIS A 116 6.36 -16.84 19.16
C HIS A 116 7.59 -17.75 19.30
N GLU A 117 7.78 -18.39 20.46
CA GLU A 117 8.85 -19.37 20.69
C GLU A 117 8.68 -20.60 19.78
N GLU A 118 7.46 -21.13 19.66
CA GLU A 118 7.18 -22.28 18.78
C GLU A 118 7.44 -21.91 17.31
N LEU A 119 7.00 -20.72 16.88
CA LEU A 119 7.29 -20.21 15.54
C LEU A 119 8.80 -20.05 15.32
N TRP A 120 9.52 -19.48 16.29
CA TRP A 120 10.96 -19.30 16.20
C TRP A 120 11.70 -20.64 16.12
N GLU A 121 11.30 -21.64 16.91
CA GLU A 121 11.85 -23.00 16.86
C GLU A 121 11.64 -23.63 15.47
N GLU A 122 10.46 -23.46 14.87
CA GLU A 122 10.19 -23.96 13.52
C GLU A 122 11.08 -23.27 12.47
N ILE A 123 11.27 -21.96 12.57
CA ILE A 123 12.19 -21.21 11.70
C ILE A 123 13.64 -21.71 11.84
N GLU A 124 14.12 -21.90 13.07
CA GLU A 124 15.46 -22.46 13.33
C GLU A 124 15.60 -23.88 12.80
N ASN A 125 14.56 -24.72 12.93
CA ASN A 125 14.54 -26.06 12.36
C ASN A 125 14.68 -26.03 10.83
N HIS A 126 13.99 -25.10 10.15
CA HIS A 126 14.16 -24.87 8.72
C HIS A 126 15.61 -24.48 8.39
N ARG A 127 16.20 -23.54 9.13
CA ARG A 127 17.59 -23.08 8.93
C ARG A 127 18.60 -24.20 9.12
N HIS A 128 18.52 -24.96 10.22
CA HIS A 128 19.41 -26.08 10.50
C HIS A 128 19.37 -27.16 9.42
N ARG A 129 18.20 -27.36 8.78
CA ARG A 129 18.02 -28.30 7.66
C ARG A 129 18.41 -27.72 6.30
N GLY A 130 18.82 -26.45 6.23
CA GLY A 130 19.06 -25.72 4.98
C GLY A 130 17.80 -25.55 4.13
N GLN A 131 16.62 -25.59 4.76
CA GLN A 131 15.33 -25.42 4.10
C GLN A 131 14.95 -23.94 4.09
N VAL A 132 14.43 -23.49 2.95
CA VAL A 132 13.87 -22.14 2.80
C VAL A 132 12.44 -22.11 3.35
N GLN A 133 12.04 -21.00 3.95
CA GLN A 133 10.69 -20.78 4.46
C GLN A 133 10.10 -19.48 3.88
N LEU A 134 8.77 -19.37 3.90
CA LEU A 134 8.00 -18.26 3.31
C LEU A 134 7.03 -17.61 4.30
N PHE A 135 7.24 -17.79 5.60
CA PHE A 135 6.40 -17.30 6.68
C PHE A 135 6.32 -15.77 6.68
N ASN A 136 5.10 -15.27 6.53
CA ASN A 136 4.74 -13.90 6.80
C ASN A 136 3.88 -13.90 8.07
N GLU A 137 4.31 -13.16 9.06
CA GLU A 137 3.50 -12.85 10.22
C GLU A 137 2.23 -12.09 9.79
N VAL A 138 1.10 -12.49 10.37
CA VAL A 138 -0.20 -11.85 10.12
C VAL A 138 -0.57 -10.98 11.33
N LEU A 139 -0.58 -9.66 11.14
CA LEU A 139 -0.98 -8.71 12.19
C LEU A 139 -2.50 -8.41 12.07
N GLU A 140 -3.30 -9.21 12.76
CA GLU A 140 -4.76 -9.07 12.79
C GLU A 140 -5.22 -7.81 13.53
N GLU A 141 -6.26 -7.12 13.08
CA GLU A 141 -6.73 -5.82 13.61
C GLU A 141 -6.80 -5.74 15.15
N GLY A 142 -7.24 -6.80 15.83
CA GLY A 142 -7.47 -6.82 17.28
C GLY A 142 -6.26 -7.13 18.17
N ARG A 143 -5.13 -7.55 17.61
CA ARG A 143 -3.99 -8.07 18.41
C ARG A 143 -2.93 -7.00 18.74
N PRO A 144 -2.20 -7.12 19.85
CA PRO A 144 -1.06 -6.26 20.14
C PRO A 144 0.00 -6.30 19.04
N ARG A 145 0.73 -5.20 18.85
CA ARG A 145 1.86 -5.11 17.90
C ARG A 145 2.82 -4.00 18.27
N CYS A 146 4.06 -4.14 17.87
CA CYS A 146 5.09 -3.11 17.94
C CYS A 146 4.99 -2.13 16.76
N LEU A 147 5.62 -0.96 16.91
CA LEU A 147 5.89 -0.08 15.78
C LEU A 147 6.89 -0.75 14.84
N TYR A 148 6.61 -0.74 13.54
CA TYR A 148 7.55 -1.22 12.52
C TYR A 148 7.45 -0.39 11.24
N PHE A 149 8.50 -0.46 10.43
CA PHE A 149 8.61 0.15 9.11
C PHE A 149 9.11 -0.87 8.10
N ASP A 150 8.40 -0.98 6.96
CA ASP A 150 8.92 -1.65 5.78
C ASP A 150 9.63 -0.61 4.91
N LEU A 151 10.92 -0.84 4.68
CA LEU A 151 11.74 0.00 3.83
C LEU A 151 11.97 -0.69 2.50
N ASP A 152 11.68 0.02 1.41
CA ASP A 152 11.79 -0.44 0.03
C ASP A 152 12.30 0.72 -0.85
N GLY A 153 13.46 0.53 -1.49
CA GLY A 153 14.04 1.54 -2.36
C GLY A 153 15.07 1.01 -3.35
N ASP A 154 15.67 1.93 -4.10
CA ASP A 154 16.71 1.61 -5.08
C ASP A 154 17.98 1.03 -4.43
N ALA A 155 18.71 0.20 -5.17
CA ALA A 155 19.96 -0.43 -4.75
C ALA A 155 21.02 0.54 -4.20
N ALA A 156 20.99 1.82 -4.63
CA ALA A 156 21.93 2.84 -4.17
C ALA A 156 21.83 3.08 -2.66
N TYR A 157 20.65 2.90 -2.07
CA TYR A 157 20.44 3.09 -0.63
C TYR A 157 21.10 2.02 0.24
N ASN A 158 21.50 0.87 -0.33
CA ASN A 158 22.29 -0.14 0.39
C ASN A 158 23.58 0.44 1.01
N ARG A 159 24.21 1.43 0.35
CA ARG A 159 25.42 2.09 0.86
C ARG A 159 25.15 3.02 2.03
N SER A 160 23.91 3.44 2.20
CA SER A 160 23.46 4.35 3.26
C SER A 160 22.61 3.64 4.29
N HIS A 161 22.63 2.30 4.34
CA HIS A 161 21.77 1.51 5.22
C HIS A 161 21.85 1.98 6.68
N GLU A 162 23.04 2.05 7.26
CA GLU A 162 23.24 2.50 8.64
C GLU A 162 22.74 3.94 8.88
N ILE A 163 22.93 4.83 7.90
CA ILE A 163 22.46 6.22 7.97
C ILE A 163 20.94 6.25 7.99
N ILE A 164 20.29 5.45 7.14
CA ILE A 164 18.83 5.38 7.04
C ILE A 164 18.23 4.85 8.34
N VAL A 165 18.79 3.79 8.91
CA VAL A 165 18.33 3.23 10.19
C VAL A 165 18.52 4.23 11.34
N LYS A 166 19.69 4.88 11.44
CA LYS A 166 19.95 5.93 12.45
C LYS A 166 19.00 7.12 12.29
N LEU A 167 18.76 7.55 11.05
CA LEU A 167 17.80 8.61 10.75
C LEU A 167 16.38 8.22 11.18
N LEU A 168 15.96 6.99 10.89
CA LEU A 168 14.64 6.50 11.27
C LEU A 168 14.50 6.41 12.80
N HIS A 169 15.52 5.92 13.50
CA HIS A 169 15.57 5.91 14.97
C HIS A 169 15.44 7.34 15.53
N LEU A 170 16.29 8.28 15.07
CA LEU A 170 16.23 9.67 15.51
C LEU A 170 14.86 10.30 15.19
N PHE A 171 14.31 10.02 14.02
CA PHE A 171 13.00 10.49 13.63
C PHE A 171 11.91 10.02 14.59
N VAL A 172 11.87 8.73 14.93
CA VAL A 172 10.92 8.15 15.88
C VAL A 172 11.08 8.80 17.26
N ARG A 173 12.32 8.94 17.75
CA ARG A 173 12.61 9.61 19.02
C ARG A 173 12.11 11.05 19.03
N VAL A 174 12.35 11.81 17.96
CA VAL A 174 11.91 13.20 17.83
C VAL A 174 10.38 13.29 17.75
N PHE A 175 9.73 12.38 17.01
CA PHE A 175 8.27 12.32 16.90
C PHE A 175 7.63 12.23 18.29
N PHE A 176 8.04 11.27 19.10
CA PHE A 176 7.53 11.06 20.45
C PHE A 176 8.10 12.02 21.51
N ARG A 177 9.11 12.83 21.15
CA ARG A 177 9.86 13.69 22.08
C ARG A 177 10.47 12.86 23.23
N GLY A 178 11.16 11.78 22.88
CA GLY A 178 11.74 10.83 23.84
C GLY A 178 12.54 11.47 24.98
N ASP A 179 13.31 12.53 24.70
CA ASP A 179 14.04 13.29 25.74
C ASP A 179 13.12 13.86 26.84
N ALA A 180 11.93 14.34 26.46
CA ALA A 180 10.96 14.90 27.38
C ALA A 180 10.19 13.81 28.16
N LEU A 181 10.23 12.57 27.68
CA LEU A 181 9.68 11.38 28.36
C LEU A 181 10.74 10.69 29.23
N GLY A 182 11.99 11.17 29.22
CA GLY A 182 13.09 10.57 29.98
C GLY A 182 13.67 9.30 29.35
N TRP A 183 13.41 9.04 28.07
CA TRP A 183 14.00 7.92 27.34
C TRP A 183 15.53 8.10 27.24
N ASN A 184 16.28 7.02 27.36
CA ASN A 184 17.73 7.02 27.10
C ASN A 184 18.02 7.38 25.65
N ILE A 185 19.20 7.91 25.31
CA ILE A 185 19.52 8.35 23.94
C ILE A 185 19.45 7.23 22.89
N GLU A 186 19.66 5.99 23.33
CA GLU A 186 19.58 4.78 22.50
C GLU A 186 18.15 4.28 22.32
N GLU A 187 17.19 4.82 23.08
CA GLU A 187 15.78 4.41 23.05
C GLU A 187 14.94 5.29 22.11
N PRO A 188 14.00 4.69 21.36
CA PRO A 188 13.76 3.25 21.26
C PRO A 188 14.79 2.58 20.34
N GLU A 189 15.30 1.42 20.75
CA GLU A 189 16.32 0.68 20.00
C GLU A 189 15.67 -0.06 18.81
N PRO A 190 16.18 0.12 17.58
CA PRO A 190 15.64 -0.54 16.40
C PRO A 190 16.16 -1.99 16.26
N VAL A 191 15.27 -2.92 15.92
CA VAL A 191 15.61 -4.27 15.45
C VAL A 191 15.46 -4.30 13.93
N VAL A 192 16.52 -4.70 13.22
CA VAL A 192 16.58 -4.62 11.76
C VAL A 192 16.63 -6.02 11.14
N LEU A 193 15.80 -6.23 10.11
CA LEU A 193 15.87 -7.41 9.24
C LEU A 193 16.18 -6.96 7.81
N THR A 194 17.36 -7.29 7.29
CA THR A 194 17.84 -6.79 6.00
C THR A 194 17.76 -7.84 4.90
N SER A 195 17.29 -7.43 3.72
CA SER A 195 17.25 -8.33 2.55
C SER A 195 18.66 -8.56 2.00
N CYS A 196 19.00 -9.81 1.67
CA CYS A 196 20.27 -10.13 1.01
C CYS A 196 20.38 -9.67 -0.47
N ARG A 197 19.43 -8.87 -0.97
CA ARG A 197 19.33 -8.55 -2.40
C ARG A 197 20.26 -7.38 -2.74
N PRO A 198 21.24 -7.53 -3.65
CA PRO A 198 22.16 -6.43 -3.96
C PRO A 198 21.55 -5.37 -4.89
N ASP A 199 20.54 -5.73 -5.68
CA ASP A 199 19.91 -4.88 -6.70
C ASP A 199 18.70 -4.10 -6.18
N LYS A 200 18.45 -4.13 -4.87
CA LYS A 200 17.33 -3.44 -4.24
C LYS A 200 17.65 -3.18 -2.77
N TYR A 201 17.29 -1.99 -2.27
CA TYR A 201 17.28 -1.75 -0.83
C TYR A 201 15.96 -2.25 -0.26
N SER A 202 16.00 -3.19 0.68
CA SER A 202 14.81 -3.66 1.37
C SER A 202 15.16 -4.17 2.76
N CYS A 203 14.51 -3.63 3.78
CA CYS A 203 14.65 -4.11 5.16
C CYS A 203 13.40 -3.79 5.97
N HIS A 204 13.18 -4.53 7.05
CA HIS A 204 12.20 -4.17 8.06
C HIS A 204 12.93 -3.56 9.26
N VAL A 205 12.36 -2.51 9.84
CA VAL A 205 12.86 -1.91 11.09
C VAL A 205 11.73 -1.94 12.12
N LEU A 206 11.92 -2.66 13.21
CA LEU A 206 10.96 -2.82 14.31
C LEU A 206 11.45 -2.06 15.53
N PHE A 207 10.52 -1.54 16.34
CA PHE A 207 10.81 -0.89 17.62
C PHE A 207 10.05 -1.63 18.74
N PRO A 208 10.64 -2.69 19.32
CA PRO A 208 9.98 -3.54 20.32
C PRO A 208 9.49 -2.78 21.57
N GLN A 209 10.11 -1.63 21.84
CA GLN A 209 9.78 -0.77 22.97
C GLN A 209 8.56 0.12 22.74
N ILE A 210 8.12 0.31 21.48
CA ILE A 210 6.91 1.08 21.14
C ILE A 210 5.81 0.09 20.81
N GLN A 211 4.88 -0.10 21.74
CA GLN A 211 3.86 -1.14 21.67
C GLN A 211 2.45 -0.54 21.59
N PHE A 212 1.62 -1.12 20.73
CA PHE A 212 0.23 -0.76 20.57
C PHE A 212 -0.67 -1.94 20.94
N ALA A 213 -1.73 -1.66 21.71
CA ALA A 213 -2.72 -2.67 22.07
C ALA A 213 -3.40 -3.34 20.86
N ASN A 214 -3.57 -2.62 19.74
CA ASN A 214 -4.19 -3.10 18.51
C ASN A 214 -3.94 -2.15 17.33
N PHE A 215 -4.48 -2.50 16.15
CA PHE A 215 -4.38 -1.67 14.94
C PHE A 215 -5.01 -0.28 15.14
N ALA A 216 -6.15 -0.19 15.83
CA ALA A 216 -6.80 1.09 16.07
C ALA A 216 -5.92 2.03 16.92
N HIS A 217 -5.20 1.51 17.91
CA HIS A 217 -4.23 2.28 18.70
C HIS A 217 -3.03 2.70 17.84
N GLN A 218 -2.44 1.79 17.05
CA GLN A 218 -1.36 2.12 16.10
C GLN A 218 -1.77 3.23 15.13
N ASN A 219 -2.99 3.16 14.59
CA ASN A 219 -3.52 4.08 13.60
C ASN A 219 -3.80 5.49 14.15
N GLN A 220 -3.72 5.69 15.48
CA GLN A 220 -3.72 7.05 16.05
C GLN A 220 -2.42 7.80 15.72
N TYR A 221 -1.29 7.10 15.66
CA TYR A 221 0.03 7.68 15.48
C TYR A 221 0.50 7.63 14.03
N LEU A 222 0.25 6.48 13.38
CA LEU A 222 0.87 6.12 12.12
C LEU A 222 0.66 7.14 10.97
N PRO A 223 -0.53 7.72 10.76
CA PRO A 223 -0.71 8.73 9.70
C PRO A 223 0.20 9.95 9.86
N ALA A 224 0.34 10.44 11.10
CA ALA A 224 1.20 11.58 11.41
C ALA A 224 2.69 11.21 11.31
N LEU A 225 3.07 10.02 11.78
CA LEU A 225 4.42 9.46 11.63
C LEU A 225 4.84 9.40 10.15
N LEU A 226 4.03 8.75 9.31
CA LEU A 226 4.37 8.56 7.89
C LEU A 226 4.41 9.89 7.14
N ARG A 227 3.47 10.81 7.42
CA ARG A 227 3.47 12.14 6.79
C ARG A 227 4.71 12.95 7.19
N LEU A 228 5.05 13.00 8.48
CA LEU A 228 6.26 13.69 8.93
C LEU A 228 7.54 13.08 8.36
N ALA A 229 7.60 11.76 8.26
CA ALA A 229 8.77 11.08 7.71
C ALA A 229 8.98 11.45 6.23
N GLN A 230 7.91 11.65 5.46
CA GLN A 230 7.99 12.13 4.06
C GLN A 230 8.49 13.58 3.97
N GLU A 231 8.21 14.41 4.97
CA GLU A 231 8.66 15.81 5.05
C GLU A 231 10.06 15.96 5.65
N ALA A 232 10.54 14.94 6.36
CA ALA A 232 11.86 14.94 6.98
C ALA A 232 12.96 15.09 5.92
N THR A 233 13.90 15.99 6.20
CA THR A 233 15.08 16.25 5.36
C THR A 233 16.34 16.01 6.14
N VAL A 234 17.36 15.49 5.47
CA VAL A 234 18.70 15.32 6.03
C VAL A 234 19.69 16.07 5.16
N GLU A 235 20.53 16.88 5.79
CA GLU A 235 21.68 17.49 5.15
C GLU A 235 22.83 16.49 5.17
N LEU A 236 23.17 15.96 3.99
CA LEU A 236 24.35 15.12 3.81
C LEU A 236 25.51 15.98 3.32
N GLU A 237 26.70 15.78 3.88
CA GLU A 237 27.89 16.52 3.48
C GLU A 237 28.14 16.41 1.97
N GLY A 238 28.28 17.55 1.31
CA GLY A 238 28.50 17.63 -0.13
C GLY A 238 27.29 17.29 -1.03
N GLN A 239 26.18 16.79 -0.48
CA GLN A 239 25.00 16.37 -1.26
C GLN A 239 23.75 17.21 -1.01
N GLY A 240 23.81 18.14 -0.06
CA GLY A 240 22.71 19.04 0.29
C GLY A 240 21.58 18.33 1.04
N SER A 241 20.44 19.01 1.15
CA SER A 241 19.25 18.52 1.83
C SER A 241 18.51 17.48 0.99
N ARG A 242 18.21 16.31 1.55
CA ARG A 242 17.52 15.19 0.88
C ARG A 242 16.38 14.61 1.71
N HIS A 243 15.30 14.21 1.05
CA HIS A 243 14.15 13.53 1.65
C HIS A 243 14.33 12.00 1.63
N ILE A 244 15.32 11.46 2.34
CA ILE A 244 15.67 10.04 2.23
C ILE A 244 14.49 9.14 2.62
N LEU A 245 13.86 9.38 3.77
CA LEU A 245 12.75 8.57 4.28
C LEU A 245 11.54 8.56 3.32
N LYS A 246 11.28 9.67 2.61
CA LYS A 246 10.23 9.74 1.58
C LYS A 246 10.40 8.70 0.47
N HIS A 247 11.64 8.36 0.14
CA HIS A 247 11.96 7.47 -0.98
C HIS A 247 12.05 5.99 -0.59
N VAL A 248 12.22 5.70 0.71
CA VAL A 248 12.43 4.34 1.18
C VAL A 248 11.29 3.81 2.05
N LEU A 249 10.45 4.65 2.66
CA LEU A 249 9.33 4.16 3.47
C LEU A 249 8.18 3.66 2.59
N ASP A 250 7.80 2.39 2.73
CA ASP A 250 6.59 1.86 2.11
C ASP A 250 5.37 2.04 3.02
N GLY A 251 4.50 2.98 2.67
CA GLY A 251 3.24 3.20 3.38
C GLY A 251 2.13 2.18 3.06
N ALA A 252 2.29 1.36 2.01
CA ALA A 252 1.22 0.48 1.52
C ALA A 252 1.02 -0.77 2.41
N VAL A 253 1.96 -1.06 3.31
CA VAL A 253 1.93 -2.23 4.20
C VAL A 253 0.98 -2.08 5.38
N TYR A 254 0.50 -0.87 5.66
CA TYR A 254 -0.32 -0.56 6.83
C TYR A 254 -1.82 -0.65 6.55
N LYS A 255 -2.31 -1.89 6.47
CA LYS A 255 -3.73 -2.20 6.30
C LYS A 255 -4.29 -2.85 7.56
N LYS A 256 -5.61 -3.04 7.66
CA LYS A 256 -6.22 -3.76 8.79
C LYS A 256 -5.67 -5.19 8.96
N LEU A 257 -5.38 -5.85 7.84
CA LEU A 257 -4.67 -7.12 7.78
C LEU A 257 -3.28 -6.86 7.19
N GLN A 258 -2.26 -6.87 8.04
CA GLN A 258 -0.87 -6.62 7.62
C GLN A 258 -0.16 -7.97 7.50
N LEU A 259 0.61 -8.11 6.42
CA LEU A 259 1.50 -9.25 6.23
C LEU A 259 2.93 -8.74 6.33
N LEU A 260 3.63 -9.16 7.36
CA LEU A 260 5.03 -8.82 7.56
C LEU A 260 5.88 -10.07 7.35
N ARG A 261 6.77 -10.04 6.36
CA ARG A 261 7.70 -11.14 6.11
C ARG A 261 8.61 -11.37 7.34
N GLY A 262 8.61 -12.59 7.85
CA GLY A 262 9.34 -12.95 9.07
C GLY A 262 10.85 -13.13 8.86
N PRO A 263 11.58 -13.44 9.94
CA PRO A 263 13.03 -13.65 9.92
C PRO A 263 13.40 -14.86 9.06
N TRP A 264 14.35 -14.68 8.15
CA TRP A 264 14.80 -15.59 7.08
C TRP A 264 13.74 -15.99 6.03
N ALA A 265 12.58 -15.35 6.02
CA ALA A 265 11.56 -15.65 5.02
C ALA A 265 11.97 -15.09 3.64
N CYS A 266 11.69 -15.86 2.59
CA CYS A 266 11.94 -15.49 1.20
C CYS A 266 10.64 -15.08 0.49
N LYS A 267 10.73 -14.42 -0.66
CA LYS A 267 9.59 -14.17 -1.56
C LYS A 267 9.43 -15.34 -2.53
N LEU A 268 8.17 -15.70 -2.81
CA LEU A 268 7.81 -16.58 -3.91
C LEU A 268 7.49 -15.73 -5.15
N LYS A 269 8.08 -16.07 -6.30
CA LYS A 269 7.81 -15.39 -7.57
C LYS A 269 7.93 -16.36 -8.75
N GLY A 270 6.83 -16.60 -9.44
CA GLY A 270 6.82 -17.41 -10.67
C GLY A 270 7.23 -18.87 -10.42
N GLY A 271 6.73 -19.43 -9.33
CA GLY A 271 6.90 -20.81 -8.88
C GLY A 271 8.25 -21.05 -8.21
N GLN A 272 9.05 -19.99 -8.02
CA GLN A 272 10.40 -20.09 -7.50
C GLN A 272 10.57 -19.23 -6.26
N ILE A 273 11.19 -19.82 -5.24
CA ILE A 273 11.57 -19.13 -4.03
C ILE A 273 12.84 -18.32 -4.33
N ASP A 274 12.74 -17.01 -4.23
CA ASP A 274 13.84 -16.09 -4.45
C ASP A 274 14.66 -15.93 -3.17
N THR A 275 15.66 -16.79 -3.00
CA THR A 275 16.54 -16.78 -1.82
C THR A 275 17.32 -15.47 -1.63
N ALA A 276 17.50 -14.65 -2.67
CA ALA A 276 18.14 -13.35 -2.51
C ALA A 276 17.25 -12.34 -1.78
N THR A 277 15.94 -12.61 -1.69
CA THR A 277 14.98 -11.79 -0.94
C THR A 277 14.82 -12.20 0.52
N ARG A 278 15.67 -13.11 1.01
CA ARG A 278 15.72 -13.52 2.42
C ARG A 278 15.97 -12.31 3.31
N LEU A 279 15.15 -12.12 4.33
CA LEU A 279 15.33 -11.09 5.36
C LEU A 279 16.14 -11.65 6.52
N GLU A 280 17.35 -11.17 6.74
CA GLU A 280 18.22 -11.65 7.83
C GLU A 280 18.17 -10.67 9.00
N PRO A 281 17.87 -11.13 10.23
CA PRO A 281 18.04 -10.31 11.42
C PRO A 281 19.49 -9.88 11.60
N GLU A 282 19.71 -8.62 11.94
CA GLU A 282 21.03 -8.09 12.28
C GLU A 282 21.35 -8.37 13.74
N GLU A 283 20.73 -7.63 14.66
CA GLU A 283 20.84 -7.83 16.10
C GLU A 283 19.45 -7.76 16.75
N PRO A 284 19.08 -8.75 17.58
CA PRO A 284 17.84 -8.71 18.36
C PRO A 284 17.97 -7.81 19.58
N TYR A 285 16.86 -7.18 19.98
CA TYR A 285 16.83 -6.33 21.17
C TYR A 285 17.11 -7.15 22.43
N TRP A 286 18.16 -6.78 23.16
CA TRP A 286 18.63 -7.47 24.38
C TRP A 286 18.89 -8.98 24.22
N GLY A 287 19.22 -9.43 23.01
CA GLY A 287 19.43 -10.85 22.74
C GLY A 287 18.13 -11.67 22.60
N ASP A 288 16.97 -11.03 22.69
CA ASP A 288 15.67 -11.69 22.53
C ASP A 288 15.29 -11.77 21.06
N ASN A 289 15.51 -12.94 20.47
CA ASN A 289 15.21 -13.21 19.07
C ASN A 289 13.76 -12.97 18.66
N LEU A 290 12.80 -13.05 19.60
CA LEU A 290 11.38 -12.89 19.30
C LEU A 290 11.04 -11.44 18.92
N THR A 291 11.91 -10.50 19.26
CA THR A 291 11.79 -9.08 18.88
C THR A 291 11.92 -8.84 17.36
N CYS A 292 12.26 -9.87 16.58
CA CYS A 292 12.19 -9.86 15.12
C CYS A 292 10.76 -9.97 14.57
N PHE A 293 9.76 -10.20 15.42
CA PHE A 293 8.34 -10.28 15.06
C PHE A 293 7.59 -9.03 15.53
N ALA A 294 6.78 -8.43 14.66
CA ALA A 294 6.06 -7.21 15.01
C ALA A 294 4.83 -7.47 15.89
N SER A 295 4.29 -8.69 15.94
CA SER A 295 3.23 -9.08 16.89
C SER A 295 3.77 -9.51 18.25
N TYR A 296 5.09 -9.67 18.41
CA TYR A 296 5.67 -9.99 19.71
C TYR A 296 5.70 -8.72 20.58
N VAL A 297 4.96 -8.73 21.68
CA VAL A 297 4.81 -7.60 22.60
C VAL A 297 5.19 -8.08 23.99
N GLN A 298 6.26 -7.52 24.54
CA GLN A 298 6.77 -7.85 25.88
C GLN A 298 6.63 -6.61 26.78
N PRO A 299 5.70 -6.60 27.76
CA PRO A 299 5.45 -5.44 28.61
C PRO A 299 6.70 -4.87 29.30
N ASP A 300 7.67 -5.72 29.64
CA ASP A 300 8.92 -5.30 30.28
C ASP A 300 9.81 -4.45 29.38
N TYR A 301 9.59 -4.44 28.06
CA TYR A 301 10.31 -3.60 27.10
C TYR A 301 9.58 -2.27 26.82
N ALA A 302 8.31 -2.16 27.20
CA ALA A 302 7.44 -1.08 26.76
C ALA A 302 7.86 0.27 27.35
N LEU A 303 8.02 1.27 26.48
CA LEU A 303 8.16 2.67 26.87
C LEU A 303 6.78 3.31 27.04
N GLU A 304 6.69 4.27 27.96
CA GLU A 304 5.47 5.08 28.12
C GLU A 304 5.22 5.91 26.86
N LEU A 305 4.03 5.73 26.25
CA LEU A 305 3.62 6.46 25.07
C LEU A 305 2.62 7.58 25.45
N PRO A 306 2.93 8.86 25.18
CA PRO A 306 1.96 9.95 25.33
C PRO A 306 0.86 9.83 24.28
N CYS A 307 -0.34 10.32 24.59
CA CYS A 307 -1.41 10.36 23.60
C CYS A 307 -1.11 11.40 22.49
N MET A 308 -1.76 11.28 21.33
CA MET A 308 -1.51 12.17 20.20
C MET A 308 -1.72 13.66 20.49
N ASN A 309 -2.62 14.01 21.41
CA ASN A 309 -2.81 15.40 21.82
C ASN A 309 -1.58 15.93 22.58
N GLU A 310 -1.04 15.14 23.51
CA GLU A 310 0.17 15.50 24.25
C GLU A 310 1.39 15.58 23.32
N ILE A 311 1.49 14.68 22.34
CA ILE A 311 2.52 14.75 21.29
C ILE A 311 2.37 16.05 20.50
N ALA A 312 1.16 16.39 20.05
CA ALA A 312 0.91 17.60 19.28
C ALA A 312 1.23 18.90 20.04
N GLU A 313 0.96 18.93 21.34
CA GLU A 313 1.32 20.05 22.22
C GLU A 313 2.84 20.21 22.38
N ARG A 314 3.56 19.09 22.46
CA ARG A 314 5.02 19.05 22.68
C ARG A 314 5.82 19.11 21.38
N ASN A 315 5.22 18.76 20.26
CA ASN A 315 5.82 18.69 18.93
C ASN A 315 4.98 19.50 17.93
N PRO A 316 5.33 20.79 17.69
CA PRO A 316 4.58 21.65 16.79
C PRO A 316 4.47 21.12 15.36
N LEU A 317 5.38 20.26 14.91
CA LEU A 317 5.29 19.63 13.59
C LEU A 317 4.10 18.67 13.53
N VAL A 318 3.92 17.84 14.56
CA VAL A 318 2.78 16.94 14.70
C VAL A 318 1.48 17.75 14.83
N GLY A 319 1.48 18.81 15.66
CA GLY A 319 0.32 19.68 15.82
C GLY A 319 -0.17 20.29 14.51
N ARG A 320 0.75 20.77 13.64
CA ARG A 320 0.40 21.27 12.31
C ARG A 320 -0.22 20.19 11.44
N ILE A 321 0.33 18.98 11.42
CA ILE A 321 -0.22 17.89 10.63
C ILE A 321 -1.61 17.47 11.09
N LEU A 322 -1.85 17.43 12.40
CA LEU A 322 -3.18 17.13 12.93
C LEU A 322 -4.20 18.23 12.59
N GLN A 323 -3.79 19.50 12.62
CA GLN A 323 -4.63 20.63 12.21
C GLN A 323 -4.95 20.58 10.71
N ASP A 324 -3.93 20.42 9.88
CA ASP A 324 -4.11 20.25 8.43
C ASP A 324 -5.03 19.07 8.13
N SER A 325 -4.93 18.00 8.90
CA SER A 325 -5.74 16.78 8.75
C SER A 325 -7.17 16.91 9.29
N ALA A 326 -7.46 17.92 10.10
CA ALA A 326 -8.82 18.25 10.52
C ALA A 326 -9.53 19.12 9.48
N ASP A 327 -8.77 19.98 8.79
CA ASP A 327 -9.27 20.90 7.76
C ASP A 327 -9.26 20.28 6.35
N SER A 328 -8.44 19.26 6.13
CA SER A 328 -8.45 18.43 4.93
C SER A 328 -8.91 17.02 5.30
N SER A 329 -9.80 16.43 4.50
CA SER A 329 -10.24 15.02 4.61
C SER A 329 -9.10 13.99 4.36
N PHE A 330 -7.86 14.39 4.58
CA PHE A 330 -6.61 13.77 4.14
C PHE A 330 -6.16 12.58 5.00
N VAL A 331 -6.89 12.24 6.07
CA VAL A 331 -6.64 11.03 6.89
C VAL A 331 -7.24 9.75 6.27
N ARG A 332 -7.66 9.79 5.01
CA ARG A 332 -7.93 8.59 4.22
C ARG A 332 -6.93 8.40 3.08
N ARG A 333 -5.64 8.54 3.37
CA ARG A 333 -4.59 7.87 2.58
C ARG A 333 -4.65 6.35 2.78
N GLU A 334 -5.79 5.76 2.42
CA GLU A 334 -5.75 4.58 1.57
C GLU A 334 -5.21 5.06 0.22
N ASP A 335 -3.91 5.38 0.12
CA ASP A 335 -3.18 5.74 -1.11
C ASP A 335 -3.04 4.51 -2.05
N THR A 336 -4.11 3.73 -2.14
CA THR A 336 -4.38 2.67 -3.12
C THR A 336 -5.85 2.70 -3.57
N SER A 337 -6.67 3.56 -2.98
CA SER A 337 -8.08 3.72 -3.30
C SER A 337 -8.21 4.64 -4.51
N ILE A 338 -8.66 4.07 -5.62
CA ILE A 338 -9.15 4.82 -6.79
C ILE A 338 -10.28 5.80 -6.43
N PHE A 339 -10.77 5.78 -5.18
CA PHE A 339 -11.83 6.64 -4.66
C PHE A 339 -11.25 7.74 -3.73
N SER A 340 -10.27 8.51 -4.24
CA SER A 340 -9.76 9.68 -3.52
C SER A 340 -10.76 10.84 -3.59
N PRO A 341 -11.14 11.47 -2.45
CA PRO A 341 -11.99 12.66 -2.42
C PRO A 341 -11.49 13.83 -3.27
N ASP A 342 -10.19 13.88 -3.56
CA ASP A 342 -9.57 14.95 -4.37
C ASP A 342 -10.10 15.02 -5.81
N PHE A 343 -10.68 13.92 -6.31
CA PHE A 343 -11.31 13.86 -7.63
C PHE A 343 -12.81 14.19 -7.61
N GLN A 344 -13.41 14.45 -6.43
CA GLN A 344 -14.83 14.76 -6.35
C GLN A 344 -15.12 16.16 -6.88
N MET A 345 -15.98 16.23 -7.91
CA MET A 345 -16.53 17.47 -8.43
C MET A 345 -17.96 17.70 -7.93
N GLN A 346 -18.18 18.89 -7.37
CA GLN A 346 -19.53 19.36 -6.99
C GLN A 346 -20.40 19.70 -8.20
N LEU A 347 -19.78 19.98 -9.35
CA LEU A 347 -20.45 20.32 -10.61
C LEU A 347 -20.18 19.19 -11.61
N GLY A 348 -21.21 18.42 -11.94
CA GLY A 348 -21.13 17.31 -12.87
C GLY A 348 -22.50 16.83 -13.35
N PRO A 349 -22.54 15.81 -14.21
CA PRO A 349 -23.80 15.20 -14.61
C PRO A 349 -24.52 14.66 -13.37
N LYS A 350 -25.81 14.96 -13.24
CA LYS A 350 -26.65 14.37 -12.18
C LYS A 350 -27.21 13.01 -12.58
N PHE A 351 -27.21 12.72 -13.87
CA PHE A 351 -27.77 11.49 -14.42
C PHE A 351 -26.92 11.01 -15.59
N LEU A 352 -26.61 9.71 -15.60
CA LEU A 352 -25.89 9.03 -16.66
C LEU A 352 -26.68 7.80 -17.11
N ASP A 353 -27.09 7.80 -18.38
CA ASP A 353 -27.84 6.68 -18.96
C ASP A 353 -26.93 5.75 -19.75
N LEU A 354 -26.63 4.59 -19.18
CA LEU A 354 -25.86 3.53 -19.84
C LEU A 354 -26.76 2.42 -20.40
N ALA A 355 -28.07 2.54 -20.22
CA ALA A 355 -29.01 1.52 -20.67
C ALA A 355 -29.11 1.52 -22.20
N GLY A 356 -29.04 0.33 -22.79
CA GLY A 356 -29.07 0.16 -24.25
C GLY A 356 -27.74 0.40 -24.96
N LEU A 357 -26.75 0.99 -24.30
CA LEU A 357 -25.39 1.12 -24.83
C LEU A 357 -24.66 -0.23 -24.80
N THR A 358 -23.90 -0.51 -25.86
CA THR A 358 -22.93 -1.61 -25.91
C THR A 358 -21.81 -1.40 -24.90
N GLN A 359 -21.04 -2.45 -24.61
CA GLN A 359 -19.92 -2.36 -23.67
C GLN A 359 -18.83 -1.39 -24.16
N LEU A 360 -18.56 -1.35 -25.46
CA LEU A 360 -17.65 -0.38 -26.05
C LEU A 360 -18.14 1.06 -25.84
N GLU A 361 -19.41 1.34 -26.15
CA GLU A 361 -20.00 2.67 -25.96
C GLU A 361 -20.03 3.08 -24.49
N ARG A 362 -20.35 2.15 -23.58
CA ARG A 362 -20.27 2.42 -22.13
C ARG A 362 -18.87 2.79 -21.68
N TYR A 363 -17.85 2.09 -22.17
CA TYR A 363 -16.46 2.42 -21.87
C TYR A 363 -16.12 3.82 -22.37
N GLU A 364 -16.47 4.14 -23.62
CA GLU A 364 -16.22 5.46 -24.21
C GLU A 364 -16.90 6.57 -23.43
N THR A 365 -18.21 6.43 -23.15
CA THR A 365 -18.97 7.39 -22.35
C THR A 365 -18.40 7.56 -20.95
N CYS A 366 -17.96 6.47 -20.30
CA CYS A 366 -17.37 6.58 -18.96
C CYS A 366 -16.03 7.31 -19.00
N MET A 367 -15.14 6.95 -19.93
CA MET A 367 -13.81 7.57 -20.07
C MET A 367 -13.88 9.07 -20.39
N GLU A 368 -14.89 9.49 -21.16
CA GLU A 368 -15.13 10.91 -21.48
C GLU A 368 -15.57 11.72 -20.25
N LEU A 369 -16.21 11.09 -19.28
CA LEU A 369 -16.67 11.74 -18.04
C LEU A 369 -15.66 11.61 -16.89
N LEU A 370 -14.65 10.76 -16.99
CA LEU A 370 -13.67 10.62 -15.91
C LEU A 370 -12.86 11.90 -15.74
N GLN A 371 -12.59 12.26 -14.47
CA GLN A 371 -11.70 13.38 -14.16
C GLN A 371 -10.33 13.20 -14.83
N PRO A 372 -9.86 14.17 -15.64
CA PRO A 372 -8.54 14.12 -16.26
C PRO A 372 -7.40 14.04 -15.25
N GLU A 373 -7.55 14.70 -14.09
CA GLU A 373 -6.56 14.75 -13.00
C GLU A 373 -6.22 13.36 -12.45
N ARG A 374 -7.09 12.37 -12.66
CA ARG A 374 -6.83 10.97 -12.29
C ARG A 374 -5.65 10.36 -13.06
N ALA A 375 -5.29 10.90 -14.21
CA ALA A 375 -4.08 10.49 -14.94
C ALA A 375 -2.80 10.97 -14.23
N CYS A 376 -2.88 11.97 -13.33
CA CYS A 376 -1.75 12.44 -12.52
C CYS A 376 -1.48 11.55 -11.30
N ASP A 377 -2.47 10.74 -10.88
CA ASP A 377 -2.34 9.82 -9.75
C ASP A 377 -2.02 8.42 -10.23
N TRP A 378 -0.89 7.88 -9.77
CA TRP A 378 -0.36 6.62 -10.28
C TRP A 378 -1.33 5.45 -10.09
N TRP A 379 -2.03 5.38 -8.94
CA TRP A 379 -2.95 4.27 -8.67
C TRP A 379 -4.24 4.37 -9.48
N SER A 380 -4.82 5.57 -9.57
CA SER A 380 -5.99 5.81 -10.41
C SER A 380 -5.68 5.51 -11.88
N TRP A 381 -4.56 6.04 -12.38
CA TRP A 381 -4.11 5.79 -13.74
C TRP A 381 -3.84 4.31 -14.01
N PHE A 382 -3.16 3.61 -13.10
CA PHE A 382 -2.88 2.18 -13.23
C PHE A 382 -4.16 1.34 -13.27
N ARG A 383 -5.14 1.65 -12.42
CA ARG A 383 -6.43 0.93 -12.37
C ARG A 383 -7.31 1.18 -13.59
N ILE A 384 -7.38 2.44 -14.05
CA ILE A 384 -8.10 2.78 -15.29
C ILE A 384 -7.43 2.12 -16.50
N SER A 385 -6.10 2.12 -16.55
CA SER A 385 -5.31 1.38 -17.55
C SER A 385 -5.60 -0.13 -17.51
N GLY A 386 -5.85 -0.69 -16.32
CA GLY A 386 -6.33 -2.06 -16.16
C GLY A 386 -7.70 -2.30 -16.80
N VAL A 387 -8.63 -1.35 -16.71
CA VAL A 387 -9.92 -1.44 -17.42
C VAL A 387 -9.70 -1.40 -18.94
N THR A 388 -8.85 -0.49 -19.42
CA THR A 388 -8.46 -0.40 -20.84
C THR A 388 -7.88 -1.72 -21.32
N SER A 389 -6.95 -2.33 -20.58
CA SER A 389 -6.40 -3.65 -20.92
C SER A 389 -7.49 -4.72 -21.00
N THR A 390 -8.41 -4.78 -20.01
CA THR A 390 -9.53 -5.73 -20.04
C THR A 390 -10.43 -5.51 -21.26
N MET A 391 -10.66 -4.27 -21.67
CA MET A 391 -11.46 -3.95 -22.85
C MET A 391 -10.73 -4.33 -24.15
N LEU A 392 -9.43 -4.04 -24.27
CA LEU A 392 -8.63 -4.43 -25.43
C LEU A 392 -8.61 -5.95 -25.62
N ASP A 393 -8.49 -6.69 -24.52
CA ASP A 393 -8.51 -8.17 -24.52
C ASP A 393 -9.88 -8.72 -24.92
N LYS A 394 -10.96 -8.16 -24.34
CA LYS A 394 -12.34 -8.53 -24.68
C LYS A 394 -12.67 -8.36 -26.16
N TYR A 395 -12.05 -7.38 -26.82
CA TYR A 395 -12.24 -7.09 -28.24
C TYR A 395 -11.04 -7.50 -29.10
N HIS A 396 -10.22 -8.48 -28.68
CA HIS A 396 -8.98 -8.86 -29.37
C HIS A 396 -9.15 -9.17 -30.88
N ASP A 397 -10.27 -9.78 -31.27
CA ASP A 397 -10.62 -10.13 -32.66
C ASP A 397 -11.25 -8.97 -33.47
N ASN A 398 -11.39 -7.78 -32.88
CA ASN A 398 -12.04 -6.64 -33.50
C ASN A 398 -11.12 -5.42 -33.49
N ASP A 399 -10.27 -5.31 -34.51
CA ASP A 399 -9.28 -4.23 -34.65
C ASP A 399 -9.90 -2.84 -34.57
N VAL A 400 -11.10 -2.65 -35.15
CA VAL A 400 -11.82 -1.36 -35.11
C VAL A 400 -12.21 -1.01 -33.68
N ALA A 401 -12.73 -1.97 -32.91
CA ALA A 401 -13.07 -1.75 -31.51
C ALA A 401 -11.82 -1.51 -30.65
N ARG A 402 -10.72 -2.25 -30.89
CA ARG A 402 -9.45 -2.05 -30.16
C ARG A 402 -8.87 -0.67 -30.41
N GLN A 403 -8.90 -0.21 -31.67
CA GLN A 403 -8.44 1.13 -32.00
C GLN A 403 -9.27 2.19 -31.26
N ARG A 404 -10.59 2.05 -31.24
CA ARG A 404 -11.48 2.95 -30.50
C ARG A 404 -11.20 2.97 -28.99
N ILE A 405 -10.96 1.80 -28.39
CA ILE A 405 -10.60 1.68 -26.97
C ILE A 405 -9.27 2.41 -26.72
N TRP A 406 -8.26 2.17 -27.55
CA TRP A 406 -6.94 2.79 -27.43
C TRP A 406 -6.99 4.30 -27.60
N ASP A 407 -7.68 4.79 -28.65
CA ASP A 407 -7.83 6.21 -28.93
C ASP A 407 -8.55 6.93 -27.79
N THR A 408 -9.55 6.30 -27.20
CA THR A 408 -10.30 6.86 -26.08
C THR A 408 -9.43 6.94 -24.83
N HIS A 409 -8.66 5.89 -24.52
CA HIS A 409 -7.70 5.89 -23.40
C HIS A 409 -6.63 6.97 -23.58
N CYS A 410 -6.04 7.06 -24.77
CA CYS A 410 -5.03 8.07 -25.10
C CYS A 410 -5.62 9.49 -25.00
N ARG A 411 -6.84 9.71 -25.51
CA ARG A 411 -7.51 11.02 -25.40
C ARG A 411 -7.71 11.44 -23.95
N TRP A 412 -8.20 10.53 -23.10
CA TRP A 412 -8.35 10.80 -21.67
C TRP A 412 -6.99 11.11 -21.00
N SER A 413 -6.03 10.20 -21.12
CA SER A 413 -4.71 10.33 -20.47
C SER A 413 -3.86 11.47 -21.03
N SER A 414 -4.05 11.89 -22.28
CA SER A 414 -3.32 13.01 -22.90
C SER A 414 -3.63 14.38 -22.31
N GLN A 415 -4.68 14.48 -21.50
CA GLN A 415 -5.02 15.70 -20.77
C GLN A 415 -4.07 15.95 -19.57
N TYR A 416 -3.24 14.96 -19.23
CA TYR A 416 -2.17 15.09 -18.25
C TYR A 416 -1.00 15.96 -18.76
N PRO A 417 -0.52 16.97 -18.00
CA PRO A 417 0.55 17.87 -18.44
C PRO A 417 1.89 17.21 -18.83
N HIS A 418 2.19 16.02 -18.31
CA HIS A 418 3.42 15.29 -18.64
C HIS A 418 3.14 14.01 -19.42
N TYR A 419 2.06 13.98 -20.20
CA TYR A 419 1.68 12.81 -20.99
C TYR A 419 2.83 12.31 -21.88
N CYS A 420 3.14 11.02 -21.73
CA CYS A 420 4.04 10.27 -22.58
C CYS A 420 3.31 9.04 -23.11
N GLU A 421 3.16 8.96 -24.44
CA GLU A 421 2.45 7.83 -25.08
C GLU A 421 3.11 6.48 -24.77
N GLN A 422 4.44 6.43 -24.77
CA GLN A 422 5.20 5.23 -24.45
C GLN A 422 4.96 4.76 -23.01
N GLU A 423 4.99 5.69 -22.05
CA GLU A 423 4.72 5.39 -20.65
C GLU A 423 3.28 4.88 -20.46
N ASN A 424 2.32 5.50 -21.14
CA ASN A 424 0.92 5.10 -21.12
C ASN A 424 0.71 3.68 -21.68
N PHE A 425 1.43 3.34 -22.75
CA PHE A 425 1.49 1.96 -23.25
C PHE A 425 2.06 1.00 -22.21
N GLU A 426 3.19 1.35 -21.59
CA GLU A 426 3.82 0.50 -20.57
C GLU A 426 2.92 0.27 -19.37
N VAL A 427 2.16 1.27 -18.92
CA VAL A 427 1.22 1.14 -17.80
C VAL A 427 0.03 0.23 -18.16
N VAL A 428 -0.55 0.37 -19.35
CA VAL A 428 -1.62 -0.53 -19.82
C VAL A 428 -1.11 -1.97 -19.91
N MET A 429 0.09 -2.18 -20.46
CA MET A 429 0.70 -3.51 -20.52
C MET A 429 1.00 -4.07 -19.12
N LYS A 430 1.48 -3.25 -18.19
CA LYS A 430 1.72 -3.64 -16.80
C LYS A 430 0.44 -4.00 -16.05
N ALA A 431 -0.68 -3.38 -16.42
CA ALA A 431 -1.98 -3.64 -15.80
C ALA A 431 -2.67 -4.91 -16.34
N GLN A 432 -2.21 -5.45 -17.47
CA GLN A 432 -2.76 -6.67 -18.10
C GLN A 432 -2.78 -7.88 -17.16
N ASP A 433 -1.75 -8.02 -16.33
CA ASP A 433 -1.62 -9.14 -15.38
C ASP A 433 -2.52 -9.01 -14.14
N ARG A 434 -3.30 -7.92 -14.02
CA ARG A 434 -4.16 -7.64 -12.87
C ARG A 434 -5.63 -7.81 -13.23
N ARG A 435 -6.36 -8.57 -12.40
CA ARG A 435 -7.82 -8.64 -12.48
C ARG A 435 -8.41 -7.26 -12.16
N THR A 436 -8.97 -6.62 -13.18
CA THR A 436 -9.67 -5.34 -13.04
C THR A 436 -11.15 -5.55 -13.37
N PRO A 437 -12.11 -5.04 -12.57
CA PRO A 437 -13.55 -5.25 -12.76
C PRO A 437 -14.16 -4.72 -14.09
N GLY A 438 -13.34 -4.21 -15.00
CA GLY A 438 -13.77 -3.67 -16.30
C GLY A 438 -14.63 -2.42 -16.13
N ILE A 439 -15.69 -2.30 -16.93
CA ILE A 439 -16.60 -1.14 -16.95
C ILE A 439 -17.26 -0.88 -15.60
N LYS A 440 -17.52 -1.94 -14.81
CA LYS A 440 -18.10 -1.78 -13.46
C LYS A 440 -17.27 -0.82 -12.61
N LEU A 441 -15.94 -0.94 -12.67
CA LEU A 441 -15.03 -0.05 -11.95
C LEU A 441 -15.17 1.40 -12.42
N LEU A 442 -15.22 1.65 -13.74
CA LEU A 442 -15.36 3.02 -14.25
C LEU A 442 -16.64 3.68 -13.76
N VAL A 443 -17.75 2.94 -13.71
CA VAL A 443 -19.02 3.46 -13.20
C VAL A 443 -18.91 3.81 -11.71
N GLU A 444 -18.32 2.94 -10.89
CA GLU A 444 -18.10 3.21 -9.46
C GLU A 444 -17.20 4.44 -9.25
N VAL A 445 -16.18 4.60 -10.10
CA VAL A 445 -15.28 5.77 -10.05
C VAL A 445 -16.04 7.05 -10.42
N LEU A 446 -16.94 7.02 -11.40
CA LEU A 446 -17.76 8.17 -11.75
C LEU A 446 -18.80 8.51 -10.68
N GLU A 447 -19.45 7.51 -10.08
CA GLU A 447 -20.36 7.69 -8.95
C GLU A 447 -19.62 8.32 -7.75
N HIS A 448 -18.33 8.02 -7.60
CA HIS A 448 -17.47 8.67 -6.63
C HIS A 448 -17.10 10.10 -7.04
N ASP A 449 -16.63 10.32 -8.27
CA ASP A 449 -16.23 11.64 -8.81
C ASP A 449 -17.36 12.65 -8.79
N TYR A 450 -18.59 12.18 -8.95
CA TYR A 450 -19.77 13.03 -9.01
C TYR A 450 -20.76 12.60 -7.92
N PRO A 451 -20.58 13.07 -6.67
CA PRO A 451 -21.52 12.78 -5.60
C PRO A 451 -22.95 13.15 -6.00
N GLY A 452 -23.84 12.14 -5.99
CA GLY A 452 -25.24 12.30 -6.42
C GLY A 452 -25.51 12.02 -7.91
N LEU A 453 -24.52 11.51 -8.65
CA LEU A 453 -24.73 10.97 -9.99
C LEU A 453 -25.62 9.72 -9.94
N GLU A 454 -26.78 9.77 -10.57
CA GLU A 454 -27.65 8.61 -10.77
C GLU A 454 -27.31 7.88 -12.07
N VAL A 455 -26.88 6.62 -11.99
CA VAL A 455 -26.51 5.82 -13.17
C VAL A 455 -27.58 4.80 -13.51
N ARG A 456 -28.19 4.93 -14.70
CA ARG A 456 -29.10 3.91 -15.23
C ARG A 456 -28.33 2.86 -16.01
N ARG A 457 -28.12 1.68 -15.41
CA ARG A 457 -27.31 0.59 -16.01
C ARG A 457 -28.11 -0.34 -16.93
N GLU A 458 -29.41 -0.46 -16.70
CA GLU A 458 -30.31 -1.40 -17.38
C GLU A 458 -31.50 -0.67 -18.00
N ALA A 459 -31.98 -1.17 -19.14
CA ALA A 459 -33.18 -0.65 -19.76
C ALA A 459 -34.37 -0.90 -18.82
N TRP A 460 -35.27 0.08 -18.72
CA TRP A 460 -36.52 -0.11 -17.98
C TRP A 460 -37.18 -1.40 -18.47
N PRO A 461 -37.53 -2.33 -17.58
CA PRO A 461 -38.35 -3.46 -17.96
C PRO A 461 -39.74 -2.92 -18.27
N PHE A 462 -39.93 -2.40 -19.49
CA PHE A 462 -41.26 -2.14 -20.01
C PHE A 462 -41.93 -3.50 -20.19
N GLN A 463 -42.59 -3.97 -19.12
CA GLN A 463 -43.64 -4.96 -19.25
C GLN A 463 -44.76 -4.29 -20.05
N ILE A 464 -44.72 -4.45 -21.37
CA ILE A 464 -45.90 -4.21 -22.20
C ILE A 464 -46.94 -5.20 -21.68
N SER A 465 -47.88 -4.72 -20.86
CA SER A 465 -48.96 -5.56 -20.38
C SER A 465 -49.71 -6.07 -21.61
N ARG A 466 -49.66 -7.38 -21.85
CA ARG A 466 -50.42 -8.04 -22.94
C ARG A 466 -51.92 -8.09 -22.61
N GLN A 467 -52.50 -7.00 -22.11
CA GLN A 467 -53.93 -6.88 -21.86
C GLN A 467 -54.54 -5.90 -22.87
N SER A 468 -54.59 -6.24 -24.17
CA SER A 468 -55.48 -5.60 -25.16
C SER A 468 -55.43 -6.28 -26.55
N SER A 469 -55.68 -7.60 -26.64
CA SER A 469 -55.93 -8.24 -27.96
C SER A 469 -56.99 -9.34 -27.92
N ARG A 470 -57.97 -9.22 -27.02
CA ARG A 470 -59.19 -10.04 -27.03
C ARG A 470 -60.43 -9.18 -26.86
N MET A 471 -60.68 -8.25 -27.77
CA MET A 471 -62.04 -7.80 -28.10
C MET A 471 -62.08 -7.37 -29.57
N ALA A 472 -63.20 -7.67 -30.23
CA ALA A 472 -63.56 -7.37 -31.61
C ALA A 472 -63.07 -8.33 -32.72
N VAL A 473 -63.47 -9.61 -32.64
CA VAL A 473 -63.99 -10.34 -33.82
C VAL A 473 -65.15 -11.22 -33.35
N ASN A 474 -66.35 -10.66 -33.30
CA ASN A 474 -67.63 -11.38 -33.41
C ASN A 474 -68.79 -10.38 -33.30
N GLN A 475 -69.16 -9.79 -34.44
CA GLN A 475 -70.53 -9.35 -34.74
C GLN A 475 -70.62 -8.97 -36.22
N MET A 476 -70.78 -9.97 -37.07
CA MET A 476 -71.48 -9.88 -38.35
C MET A 476 -71.77 -11.31 -38.84
N MET A 477 -72.79 -11.92 -38.24
CA MET A 477 -73.78 -12.80 -38.88
C MET A 477 -75.01 -12.85 -38.01
#